data_AF-A0A5F2IA05-F1
#
_entry.id   AF-A0A5F2IA05-F1
#
_cell.length_a   1.000
_cell.length_b   1.000
_cell.length_c   1.000
_cell.angle_alpha   90.00
_cell.angle_beta   90.00
_cell.angle_gamma   90.00
#
_symmetry.space_group_name_H-M   'P 1'
#
loop_
_entity.id
_entity.type
_entity.pdbx_description
1 polymer ?
#
loop_
_entity_poly.entity_id
_entity_poly.type
_entity_poly.pdbx_seq_one_letter_code
_entity_poly.pdbx_strand_id
1 'polypeptide(L)'
;MALKDAFGLTYSGATDAGFSSYARAIHELQCFIGDPVGSVDRAIADDPGFVMAHVFKGYLFALATEREATAVARACHEAALPLVATAREQGHVAALGHLATGRWHDAAHLLEDIAIDSPLDALALQVGHQIDFFTGNARMLRDRIGRALSAWQQGMPGYHAILGMQAFGLEEMGDYARAESFGRQAIAIEPRDGWAQHAVAHVMEMQSRQRDGIAWMRANPEAWTRDSFLKIHNWWHLALFHYDLGEIEEVLTLYDGPIYGDRSTLALNMVDASAILWRLNLGGIDVGERWAALAANWVPKAAAGNYAFNDAHAMMAFVGAGLEGPARTLIEVQREAMHGDDDNAAFTRDVGQPFTLAIKAFGEGNYTETVRLIRPIRSIAQRFGGSHAQRDVIDLTLIEAALRAGDGALARALTAERRLARPDSPLSALFSRRAADLSEN
;
A
#
# COMPACT_ATOMS: atom_id res chain seq x y z
N MET A 1 37.60 -2.08 3.99
CA MET A 1 37.59 -0.86 3.15
C MET A 1 36.24 -0.19 3.37
N ALA A 2 36.15 1.14 3.33
CA ALA A 2 34.88 1.85 3.51
C ALA A 2 34.86 3.09 2.61
N LEU A 3 33.71 3.32 1.98
CA LEU A 3 33.46 4.45 1.08
C LEU A 3 32.56 5.47 1.79
N LYS A 4 32.62 6.74 1.41
CA LYS A 4 31.66 7.77 1.85
C LYS A 4 30.91 8.34 0.66
N ASP A 5 29.60 8.51 0.81
CA ASP A 5 28.78 9.15 -0.21
C ASP A 5 28.86 10.68 -0.16
N ALA A 6 28.08 11.34 -1.02
CA ALA A 6 27.98 12.81 -1.09
C ALA A 6 27.42 13.46 0.17
N PHE A 7 26.77 12.69 1.06
CA PHE A 7 26.23 13.14 2.34
C PHE A 7 27.17 12.83 3.51
N GLY A 8 28.33 12.24 3.24
CA GLY A 8 29.33 11.87 4.23
C GLY A 8 29.02 10.56 4.98
N LEU A 9 28.01 9.81 4.53
CA LEU A 9 27.60 8.55 5.14
C LEU A 9 28.59 7.44 4.75
N THR A 10 29.03 6.65 5.74
CA THR A 10 30.03 5.58 5.53
C THR A 10 29.36 4.27 5.11
N TYR A 11 29.90 3.63 4.09
CA TYR A 11 29.47 2.34 3.55
C TYR A 11 30.60 1.32 3.69
N SER A 12 30.47 0.44 4.68
CA SER A 12 31.46 -0.56 5.04
C SER A 12 31.47 -1.70 4.03
N GLY A 13 32.68 -2.09 3.62
CA GLY A 13 32.90 -3.17 2.66
C GLY A 13 32.66 -2.82 1.20
N ALA A 14 32.26 -1.58 0.90
CA ALA A 14 32.07 -1.11 -0.47
C ALA A 14 33.39 -0.66 -1.13
N THR A 15 33.47 -0.89 -2.44
CA THR A 15 34.35 -0.23 -3.40
C THR A 15 33.54 0.72 -4.29
N ASP A 16 34.20 1.50 -5.15
CA ASP A 16 33.51 2.39 -6.09
C ASP A 16 32.58 1.61 -7.05
N ALA A 17 32.97 0.38 -7.43
CA ALA A 17 32.20 -0.46 -8.34
C ALA A 17 30.87 -0.91 -7.72
N GLY A 18 30.92 -1.52 -6.53
CA GLY A 18 29.70 -1.95 -5.84
C GLY A 18 28.84 -0.76 -5.40
N PHE A 19 29.45 0.35 -4.98
CA PHE A 19 28.70 1.56 -4.62
C PHE A 19 27.94 2.16 -5.80
N SER A 20 28.50 2.15 -7.01
CA SER A 20 27.81 2.64 -8.22
C SER A 20 26.54 1.83 -8.52
N SER A 21 26.64 0.50 -8.46
CA SER A 21 25.49 -0.40 -8.63
C SER A 21 24.45 -0.23 -7.52
N TYR A 22 24.89 -0.03 -6.28
CA TYR A 22 24.01 0.26 -5.14
C TYR A 22 23.29 1.60 -5.26
N ALA A 23 24.00 2.67 -5.63
CA ALA A 23 23.40 4.00 -5.80
C ALA A 23 22.34 4.01 -6.92
N ARG A 24 22.57 3.24 -7.99
CA ARG A 24 21.56 2.99 -9.02
C ARG A 24 20.34 2.27 -8.44
N ALA A 25 20.53 1.22 -7.64
CA ALA A 25 19.44 0.50 -7.00
C ALA A 25 18.61 1.41 -6.08
N ILE A 26 19.25 2.31 -5.33
CA ILE A 26 18.58 3.32 -4.49
C ILE A 26 17.71 4.24 -5.34
N HIS A 27 18.22 4.78 -6.45
CA HIS A 27 17.42 5.63 -7.34
C HIS A 27 16.24 4.86 -7.97
N GLU A 28 16.47 3.61 -8.39
CA GLU A 28 15.42 2.71 -8.89
C GLU A 28 14.31 2.52 -7.84
N LEU A 29 14.66 2.31 -6.56
CA LEU A 29 13.68 2.25 -5.46
C LEU A 29 12.99 3.60 -5.21
N GLN A 30 13.72 4.72 -5.21
CA GLN A 30 13.16 6.07 -5.00
C GLN A 30 12.10 6.44 -6.02
N CYS A 31 12.27 5.99 -7.26
CA CYS A 31 11.29 6.20 -8.33
C CYS A 31 10.28 5.05 -8.47
N PHE A 32 10.48 3.93 -7.76
CA PHE A 32 9.77 2.67 -7.96
C PHE A 32 9.81 2.17 -9.42
N ILE A 33 11.00 2.14 -10.02
CA ILE A 33 11.23 1.75 -11.41
C ILE A 33 12.35 0.72 -11.59
N GLY A 34 12.38 0.08 -12.76
CA GLY A 34 13.52 -0.70 -13.23
C GLY A 34 13.68 -2.03 -12.50
N ASP A 35 14.92 -2.36 -12.12
CA ASP A 35 15.26 -3.61 -11.44
C ASP A 35 16.27 -3.35 -10.29
N PRO A 36 15.80 -2.81 -9.15
CA PRO A 36 16.67 -2.53 -8.01
C PRO A 36 17.25 -3.82 -7.41
N VAL A 37 16.60 -4.99 -7.60
CA VAL A 37 17.14 -6.29 -7.17
C VAL A 37 18.35 -6.67 -8.02
N GLY A 38 18.25 -6.62 -9.34
CA GLY A 38 19.37 -6.90 -10.23
C GLY A 38 20.52 -5.89 -10.10
N SER A 39 20.22 -4.63 -9.76
CA SER A 39 21.25 -3.63 -9.45
C SER A 39 21.97 -3.91 -8.14
N VAL A 40 21.26 -4.25 -7.05
CA VAL A 40 21.93 -4.58 -5.78
C VAL A 40 22.63 -5.93 -5.82
N ASP A 41 22.13 -6.90 -6.58
CA ASP A 41 22.83 -8.19 -6.78
C ASP A 41 24.20 -8.01 -7.43
N ARG A 42 24.32 -7.08 -8.38
CA ARG A 42 25.62 -6.70 -8.94
C ARG A 42 26.51 -6.05 -7.89
N ALA A 43 25.97 -5.17 -7.04
CA ALA A 43 26.74 -4.56 -5.95
C ALA A 43 27.29 -5.61 -4.97
N ILE A 44 26.49 -6.63 -4.62
CA ILE A 44 26.90 -7.74 -3.75
C ILE A 44 27.94 -8.64 -4.45
N ALA A 45 27.79 -8.87 -5.75
CA ALA A 45 28.75 -9.67 -6.52
C ALA A 45 30.12 -9.00 -6.61
N ASP A 46 30.14 -7.68 -6.82
CA ASP A 46 31.38 -6.90 -6.86
C ASP A 46 32.02 -6.81 -5.46
N ASP A 47 31.20 -6.57 -4.43
CA ASP A 47 31.64 -6.37 -3.05
C ASP A 47 30.85 -7.26 -2.05
N PRO A 48 31.23 -8.54 -1.87
CA PRO A 48 30.49 -9.45 -0.97
C PRO A 48 30.43 -9.00 0.49
N GLY A 49 31.37 -8.15 0.93
CA GLY A 49 31.41 -7.57 2.27
C GLY A 49 30.61 -6.27 2.42
N PHE A 50 29.89 -5.83 1.38
CA PHE A 50 29.16 -4.56 1.39
C PHE A 50 27.86 -4.67 2.21
N VAL A 51 27.92 -4.19 3.45
CA VAL A 51 26.84 -4.32 4.45
C VAL A 51 25.51 -3.78 3.93
N MET A 52 25.49 -2.53 3.45
CA MET A 52 24.25 -1.88 3.04
C MET A 52 23.63 -2.47 1.76
N ALA A 53 24.41 -3.16 0.91
CA ALA A 53 23.86 -3.86 -0.25
C ALA A 53 23.03 -5.08 0.18
N HIS A 54 23.53 -5.88 1.13
CA HIS A 54 22.76 -6.98 1.73
C HIS A 54 21.51 -6.46 2.43
N VAL A 55 21.65 -5.41 3.25
CA VAL A 55 20.53 -4.78 3.96
C VAL A 55 19.45 -4.30 2.97
N PHE A 56 19.85 -3.56 1.94
CA PHE A 56 18.92 -3.02 0.94
C PHE A 56 18.16 -4.12 0.22
N LYS A 57 18.86 -5.16 -0.24
CA LYS A 57 18.21 -6.34 -0.82
C LYS A 57 17.23 -6.94 0.17
N GLY A 58 17.64 -7.12 1.42
CA GLY A 58 16.76 -7.63 2.47
C GLY A 58 15.48 -6.82 2.62
N TYR A 59 15.56 -5.49 2.64
CA TYR A 59 14.38 -4.62 2.74
C TYR A 59 13.44 -4.73 1.54
N LEU A 60 13.97 -4.80 0.31
CA LEU A 60 13.13 -4.98 -0.89
C LEU A 60 12.22 -6.21 -0.77
N PHE A 61 12.78 -7.32 -0.29
CA PHE A 61 12.03 -8.56 -0.12
C PHE A 61 11.16 -8.56 1.13
N ALA A 62 11.62 -7.97 2.23
CA ALA A 62 10.85 -7.89 3.47
C ALA A 62 9.58 -7.03 3.33
N LEU A 63 9.64 -5.97 2.51
CA LEU A 63 8.51 -5.07 2.24
C LEU A 63 7.59 -5.57 1.11
N ALA A 64 7.90 -6.67 0.44
CA ALA A 64 7.10 -7.18 -0.67
C ALA A 64 5.72 -7.74 -0.21
N THR A 65 5.53 -7.99 1.08
CA THR A 65 4.33 -8.64 1.67
C THR A 65 4.04 -10.05 1.11
N GLU A 66 5.04 -10.68 0.50
CA GLU A 66 4.98 -12.03 -0.04
C GLU A 66 5.65 -13.02 0.93
N ARG A 67 4.99 -14.16 1.20
CA ARG A 67 5.49 -15.15 2.16
C ARG A 67 6.85 -15.70 1.74
N GLU A 68 7.03 -15.98 0.46
CA GLU A 68 8.26 -16.52 -0.12
C GLU A 68 9.42 -15.52 -0.05
N ALA A 69 9.13 -14.21 -0.11
CA ALA A 69 10.13 -13.15 -0.04
C ALA A 69 10.79 -13.07 1.35
N THR A 70 10.09 -13.50 2.41
CA THR A 70 10.61 -13.49 3.78
C THR A 70 11.89 -14.32 3.93
N ALA A 71 12.01 -15.45 3.20
CA ALA A 71 13.21 -16.28 3.24
C ALA A 71 14.45 -15.54 2.70
N VAL A 72 14.28 -14.75 1.63
CA VAL A 72 15.35 -13.93 1.05
C VAL A 72 15.77 -12.82 2.01
N ALA A 73 14.80 -12.16 2.66
CA ALA A 73 15.08 -11.13 3.66
C ALA A 73 15.92 -11.69 4.84
N ARG A 74 15.57 -12.88 5.34
CA ARG A 74 16.34 -13.56 6.41
C ARG A 74 17.75 -13.90 5.96
N ALA A 75 17.92 -14.46 4.77
CA ALA A 75 19.24 -14.78 4.23
C ALA A 75 20.13 -13.52 4.09
N CYS A 76 19.55 -12.40 3.67
CA CYS A 76 20.26 -11.13 3.57
C CYS A 76 20.66 -10.58 4.96
N HIS A 77 19.78 -10.70 5.96
CA HIS A 77 20.11 -10.37 7.34
C HIS A 77 21.26 -11.23 7.87
N GLU A 78 21.20 -12.54 7.69
CA GLU A 78 22.25 -13.49 8.10
C GLU A 78 23.60 -13.20 7.43
N ALA A 79 23.58 -12.83 6.14
CA ALA A 79 24.79 -12.44 5.42
C ALA A 79 25.42 -11.14 5.95
N ALA A 80 24.61 -10.20 6.44
CA ALA A 80 25.08 -8.92 6.95
C ALA A 80 25.60 -8.99 8.40
N LEU A 81 25.06 -9.89 9.24
CA LEU A 81 25.41 -10.03 10.66
C LEU A 81 26.92 -10.12 10.97
N PRO A 82 27.75 -10.92 10.27
CA PRO A 82 29.16 -11.07 10.62
C PRO A 82 30.06 -9.96 10.05
N LEU A 83 29.52 -9.05 9.24
CA LEU A 83 30.30 -8.03 8.56
C LEU A 83 30.64 -6.86 9.50
N VAL A 84 31.81 -6.26 9.30
CA VAL A 84 32.22 -5.06 10.04
C VAL A 84 31.36 -3.89 9.58
N ALA A 85 30.61 -3.29 10.49
CA ALA A 85 29.63 -2.25 10.21
C ALA A 85 29.77 -1.07 11.18
N THR A 86 29.48 0.14 10.70
CA THR A 86 29.32 1.34 11.55
C THR A 86 28.06 1.24 12.42
N ALA A 87 27.90 2.09 13.44
CA ALA A 87 26.70 2.10 14.29
C ALA A 87 25.39 2.29 13.48
N ARG A 88 25.40 3.19 12.48
CA ARG A 88 24.28 3.40 11.56
C ARG A 88 23.93 2.11 10.79
N GLU A 89 24.93 1.46 10.21
CA GLU A 89 24.75 0.22 9.45
C GLU A 89 24.28 -0.93 10.36
N GLN A 90 24.77 -1.02 11.59
CA GLN A 90 24.29 -1.99 12.58
C GLN A 90 22.82 -1.77 12.93
N GLY A 91 22.37 -0.51 13.06
CA GLY A 91 20.96 -0.17 13.25
C GLY A 91 20.09 -0.69 12.10
N HIS A 92 20.57 -0.53 10.86
CA HIS A 92 19.88 -1.07 9.69
C HIS A 92 19.81 -2.60 9.68
N VAL A 93 20.92 -3.28 9.98
CA VAL A 93 20.95 -4.75 10.11
C VAL A 93 19.93 -5.21 11.16
N ALA A 94 19.89 -4.56 12.33
CA ALA A 94 18.91 -4.87 13.37
C ALA A 94 17.46 -4.65 12.89
N ALA A 95 17.17 -3.51 12.25
CA ALA A 95 15.85 -3.23 11.70
C ALA A 95 15.41 -4.27 10.65
N LEU A 96 16.32 -4.71 9.77
CA LEU A 96 16.05 -5.78 8.82
C LEU A 96 15.74 -7.10 9.54
N GLY A 97 16.47 -7.43 10.61
CA GLY A 97 16.22 -8.60 11.43
C GLY A 97 14.81 -8.62 12.02
N HIS A 98 14.36 -7.49 12.58
CA HIS A 98 12.99 -7.33 13.07
C HIS A 98 11.97 -7.53 11.95
N LEU A 99 12.14 -6.84 10.82
CA LEU A 99 11.22 -6.91 9.69
C LEU A 99 11.14 -8.31 9.07
N ALA A 100 12.27 -9.01 8.92
CA ALA A 100 12.35 -10.39 8.42
C ALA A 100 11.69 -11.44 9.36
N THR A 101 11.34 -11.03 10.57
CA THR A 101 10.58 -11.81 11.56
C THR A 101 9.16 -11.27 11.80
N GLY A 102 8.69 -10.33 10.97
CA GLY A 102 7.34 -9.78 11.06
C GLY A 102 7.13 -8.77 12.20
N ARG A 103 8.21 -8.25 12.80
CA ARG A 103 8.15 -7.18 13.82
C ARG A 103 8.33 -5.81 13.16
N TRP A 104 7.30 -5.38 12.43
CA TRP A 104 7.25 -4.12 11.68
C TRP A 104 7.41 -2.91 12.60
N HIS A 105 6.72 -2.86 13.74
CA HIS A 105 6.80 -1.72 14.66
C HIS A 105 8.21 -1.54 15.25
N ASP A 106 8.86 -2.63 15.65
CA ASP A 106 10.25 -2.57 16.15
C ASP A 106 11.22 -2.07 15.07
N ALA A 107 11.07 -2.56 13.84
CA ALA A 107 11.87 -2.10 12.71
C ALA A 107 11.63 -0.60 12.44
N ALA A 108 10.39 -0.13 12.53
CA ALA A 108 10.03 1.27 12.34
C ALA A 108 10.69 2.20 13.35
N HIS A 109 10.77 1.78 14.62
CA HIS A 109 11.45 2.54 15.69
C HIS A 109 12.95 2.64 15.45
N LEU A 110 13.61 1.53 15.08
CA LEU A 110 15.05 1.57 14.77
C LEU A 110 15.35 2.46 13.56
N LEU A 111 14.51 2.42 12.52
CA LEU A 111 14.65 3.29 11.35
C LEU A 111 14.32 4.76 11.68
N GLU A 112 13.48 5.02 12.69
CA GLU A 112 13.22 6.35 13.21
C GLU A 112 14.45 6.92 13.90
N ASP A 113 15.08 6.13 14.79
CA ASP A 113 16.31 6.52 15.48
C ASP A 113 17.45 6.81 14.48
N ILE A 114 17.62 5.95 13.46
CA ILE A 114 18.60 6.17 12.39
C ILE A 114 18.32 7.47 11.64
N ALA A 115 17.07 7.74 11.28
CA ALA A 115 16.70 8.95 10.55
C ALA A 115 16.84 10.22 11.42
N ILE A 116 16.71 10.12 12.74
CA ILE A 116 16.97 11.23 13.67
C ILE A 116 18.48 11.53 13.74
N ASP A 117 19.30 10.50 13.91
CA ASP A 117 20.75 10.65 14.03
C ASP A 117 21.42 10.99 12.69
N SER A 118 20.84 10.52 11.58
CA SER A 118 21.32 10.68 10.21
C SER A 118 20.17 11.11 9.29
N PRO A 119 19.74 12.38 9.32
CA PRO A 119 18.58 12.84 8.56
C PRO A 119 18.75 12.79 7.03
N LEU A 120 19.98 12.62 6.55
CA LEU A 120 20.29 12.43 5.12
C LEU A 120 20.32 10.95 4.70
N ASP A 121 20.01 10.01 5.60
CA ASP A 121 19.86 8.61 5.25
C ASP A 121 18.53 8.36 4.53
N ALA A 122 18.56 8.48 3.21
CA ALA A 122 17.38 8.30 2.36
C ALA A 122 16.76 6.91 2.50
N LEU A 123 17.57 5.88 2.73
CA LEU A 123 17.07 4.51 2.83
C LEU A 123 16.30 4.31 4.14
N ALA A 124 16.83 4.82 5.25
CA ALA A 124 16.12 4.78 6.53
C ALA A 124 14.77 5.50 6.45
N LEU A 125 14.73 6.67 5.80
CA LEU A 125 13.50 7.41 5.57
C LEU A 125 12.52 6.62 4.70
N GLN A 126 12.96 6.07 3.58
CA GLN A 126 12.08 5.41 2.62
C GLN A 126 11.54 4.06 3.11
N VAL A 127 12.39 3.24 3.73
CA VAL A 127 11.97 1.95 4.31
C VAL A 127 11.07 2.19 5.51
N GLY A 128 11.43 3.14 6.39
CA GLY A 128 10.60 3.52 7.53
C GLY A 128 9.22 4.03 7.09
N HIS A 129 9.18 4.87 6.06
CA HIS A 129 7.92 5.39 5.51
C HIS A 129 7.04 4.28 4.91
N GLN A 130 7.61 3.27 4.24
CA GLN A 130 6.84 2.11 3.77
C GLN A 130 6.29 1.29 4.94
N ILE A 131 7.06 1.08 6.00
CA ILE A 131 6.57 0.39 7.20
C ILE A 131 5.44 1.19 7.86
N ASP A 132 5.57 2.51 7.96
CA ASP A 132 4.52 3.38 8.49
C ASP A 132 3.22 3.25 7.66
N PHE A 133 3.32 3.04 6.34
CA PHE A 133 2.17 2.76 5.48
C PHE A 133 1.54 1.39 5.79
N PHE A 134 2.34 0.33 5.86
CA PHE A 134 1.85 -1.02 6.14
C PHE A 134 1.27 -1.18 7.57
N THR A 135 1.71 -0.36 8.51
CA THR A 135 1.19 -0.31 9.89
C THR A 135 0.07 0.71 10.07
N GLY A 136 -0.26 1.49 9.03
CA GLY A 136 -1.28 2.55 9.06
C GLY A 136 -0.96 3.72 9.98
N ASN A 137 0.32 3.99 10.22
CA ASN A 137 0.78 5.08 11.07
C ASN A 137 0.89 6.41 10.29
N ALA A 138 -0.27 7.01 9.98
CA ALA A 138 -0.36 8.26 9.23
C ALA A 138 0.45 9.42 9.86
N ARG A 139 0.54 9.44 11.20
CA ARG A 139 1.38 10.43 11.88
C ARG A 139 2.84 10.25 11.49
N MET A 140 3.36 9.03 11.49
CA MET A 140 4.76 8.77 11.16
C MET A 140 5.06 8.92 9.67
N LEU A 141 4.11 8.60 8.78
CA LEU A 141 4.23 8.95 7.35
C LEU A 141 4.58 10.43 7.16
N ARG A 142 3.91 11.32 7.91
CA ARG A 142 4.18 12.76 7.89
C ARG A 142 5.43 13.15 8.69
N ASP A 143 5.54 12.70 9.94
CA ASP A 143 6.48 13.23 10.92
C ASP A 143 7.90 12.68 10.74
N ARG A 144 8.07 11.43 10.25
CA ARG A 144 9.39 10.87 9.92
C ARG A 144 10.11 11.75 8.90
N ILE A 145 9.41 12.07 7.82
CA ILE A 145 9.93 12.91 6.74
C ILE A 145 10.03 14.36 7.20
N GLY A 146 9.02 14.87 7.91
CA GLY A 146 8.99 16.25 8.40
C GLY A 146 10.18 16.61 9.30
N ARG A 147 10.68 15.66 10.11
CA ARG A 147 11.86 15.87 10.97
C ARG A 147 13.15 15.97 10.16
N ALA A 148 13.29 15.17 9.09
CA ALA A 148 14.46 15.21 8.24
C ALA A 148 14.43 16.37 7.24
N LEU A 149 13.26 16.88 6.87
CA LEU A 149 13.04 17.79 5.74
C LEU A 149 13.98 19.02 5.72
N SER A 150 14.30 19.59 6.89
CA SER A 150 15.20 20.75 6.98
C SER A 150 16.66 20.48 6.61
N ALA A 151 17.10 19.23 6.65
CA ALA A 151 18.42 18.80 6.21
C ALA A 151 18.50 18.66 4.68
N TRP A 152 17.37 18.48 4.01
CA TRP A 152 17.28 18.25 2.58
C TRP A 152 17.09 19.54 1.79
N GLN A 153 17.80 19.68 0.68
CA GLN A 153 17.78 20.89 -0.15
C GLN A 153 17.57 20.55 -1.63
N GLN A 154 17.03 21.52 -2.37
CA GLN A 154 16.91 21.42 -3.82
C GLN A 154 18.30 21.19 -4.45
N GLY A 155 18.38 20.20 -5.33
CA GLY A 155 19.63 19.79 -6.00
C GLY A 155 20.35 18.62 -5.32
N MET A 156 19.98 18.24 -4.09
CA MET A 156 20.47 17.01 -3.48
C MET A 156 19.90 15.78 -4.22
N PRO A 157 20.72 14.74 -4.51
CA PRO A 157 20.23 13.48 -5.05
C PRO A 157 19.12 12.89 -4.18
N GLY A 158 18.01 12.46 -4.79
CA GLY A 158 16.87 11.88 -4.06
C GLY A 158 15.93 12.90 -3.38
N TYR A 159 16.17 14.22 -3.51
CA TYR A 159 15.28 15.24 -2.92
C TYR A 159 13.82 15.12 -3.36
N HIS A 160 13.59 14.74 -4.63
CA HIS A 160 12.24 14.48 -5.14
C HIS A 160 11.49 13.43 -4.31
N ALA A 161 12.16 12.34 -3.92
CA ALA A 161 11.55 11.26 -3.14
C ALA A 161 11.19 11.71 -1.72
N ILE A 162 11.99 12.59 -1.12
CA ILE A 162 11.66 13.20 0.18
C ILE A 162 10.39 14.05 0.06
N LEU A 163 10.26 14.85 -0.99
CA LEU A 163 9.05 15.63 -1.25
C LEU A 163 7.84 14.73 -1.53
N GLY A 164 8.02 13.64 -2.29
CA GLY A 164 6.98 12.67 -2.59
C GLY A 164 6.45 11.95 -1.34
N MET A 165 7.35 11.49 -0.47
CA MET A 165 6.96 10.89 0.82
C MET A 165 6.30 11.91 1.74
N GLN A 166 6.82 13.15 1.81
CA GLN A 166 6.18 14.23 2.58
C GLN A 166 4.77 14.53 2.06
N ALA A 167 4.58 14.53 0.73
CA ALA A 167 3.27 14.72 0.11
C ALA A 167 2.27 13.65 0.55
N PHE A 168 2.68 12.37 0.47
CA PHE A 168 1.82 11.27 0.88
C PHE A 168 1.47 11.32 2.37
N GLY A 169 2.45 11.56 3.25
CA GLY A 169 2.19 11.69 4.68
C GLY A 169 1.28 12.88 5.04
N LEU A 170 1.36 13.99 4.31
CA LEU A 170 0.43 15.12 4.49
C LEU A 170 -0.98 14.77 4.04
N GLU A 171 -1.13 14.05 2.92
CA GLU A 171 -2.43 13.63 2.39
C GLU A 171 -3.14 12.65 3.34
N GLU A 172 -2.44 11.64 3.86
CA GLU A 172 -3.01 10.70 4.82
C GLU A 172 -3.40 11.37 6.17
N MET A 173 -2.89 12.58 6.43
CA MET A 173 -3.25 13.43 7.57
C MET A 173 -4.28 14.52 7.23
N GLY A 174 -4.78 14.58 6.00
CA GLY A 174 -5.79 15.54 5.55
C GLY A 174 -5.29 16.94 5.18
N ASP A 175 -3.97 17.17 5.13
CA ASP A 175 -3.36 18.44 4.69
C ASP A 175 -3.17 18.45 3.16
N TYR A 176 -4.28 18.35 2.45
CA TYR A 176 -4.34 18.10 1.00
C TYR A 176 -3.67 19.19 0.16
N ALA A 177 -3.83 20.46 0.52
CA ALA A 177 -3.27 21.57 -0.26
C ALA A 177 -1.73 21.55 -0.25
N ARG A 178 -1.13 21.27 0.92
CA ARG A 178 0.32 21.13 1.02
C ARG A 178 0.77 19.84 0.37
N ALA A 179 0.06 18.74 0.57
CA ALA A 179 0.36 17.47 -0.08
C ALA A 179 0.46 17.61 -1.61
N GLU A 180 -0.54 18.23 -2.25
CA GLU A 180 -0.52 18.46 -3.70
C GLU A 180 0.67 19.33 -4.12
N SER A 181 0.98 20.39 -3.37
CA SER A 181 2.12 21.26 -3.65
C SER A 181 3.45 20.51 -3.61
N PHE A 182 3.68 19.70 -2.57
CA PHE A 182 4.90 18.88 -2.42
C PHE A 182 5.01 17.83 -3.53
N GLY A 183 3.91 17.11 -3.82
CA GLY A 183 3.90 16.07 -4.84
C GLY A 183 4.15 16.63 -6.25
N ARG A 184 3.56 17.78 -6.59
CA ARG A 184 3.82 18.45 -7.88
C ARG A 184 5.27 18.93 -8.00
N GLN A 185 5.86 19.42 -6.91
CA GLN A 185 7.27 19.81 -6.89
C GLN A 185 8.19 18.59 -7.09
N ALA A 186 7.90 17.47 -6.45
CA ALA A 186 8.64 16.22 -6.66
C ALA A 186 8.63 15.80 -8.14
N ILE A 187 7.44 15.76 -8.77
CA ILE A 187 7.28 15.42 -10.20
C ILE A 187 7.98 16.42 -11.12
N ALA A 188 8.03 17.70 -10.76
CA ALA A 188 8.77 18.70 -11.54
C ALA A 188 10.30 18.47 -11.51
N ILE A 189 10.83 17.87 -10.44
CA ILE A 189 12.24 17.54 -10.29
C ILE A 189 12.55 16.19 -10.96
N GLU A 190 11.73 15.17 -10.70
CA GLU A 190 11.85 13.83 -11.24
C GLU A 190 10.48 13.34 -11.73
N PRO A 191 10.19 13.46 -13.04
CA PRO A 191 8.90 13.05 -13.60
C PRO A 191 8.59 11.56 -13.44
N ARG A 192 9.60 10.72 -13.18
CA ARG A 192 9.42 9.27 -12.96
C ARG A 192 9.14 8.88 -11.51
N ASP A 193 9.00 9.84 -10.60
CA ASP A 193 8.66 9.55 -9.20
C ASP A 193 7.23 9.01 -9.09
N GLY A 194 7.11 7.69 -9.11
CA GLY A 194 5.81 7.01 -9.06
C GLY A 194 5.05 7.25 -7.75
N TRP A 195 5.77 7.50 -6.64
CA TRP A 195 5.17 7.73 -5.32
C TRP A 195 4.60 9.14 -5.19
N ALA A 196 5.29 10.15 -5.75
CA ALA A 196 4.76 11.51 -5.83
C ALA A 196 3.54 11.60 -6.77
N GLN A 197 3.57 10.91 -7.91
CA GLN A 197 2.43 10.81 -8.83
C GLN A 197 1.20 10.25 -8.10
N HIS A 198 1.44 9.17 -7.36
CA HIS A 198 0.47 8.49 -6.51
C HIS A 198 -0.10 9.42 -5.43
N ALA A 199 0.75 10.13 -4.68
CA ALA A 199 0.31 11.05 -3.62
C ALA A 199 -0.60 12.18 -4.14
N VAL A 200 -0.33 12.74 -5.32
CA VAL A 200 -1.21 13.76 -5.92
C VAL A 200 -2.54 13.16 -6.38
N ALA A 201 -2.55 11.94 -6.93
CA ALA A 201 -3.80 11.25 -7.26
C ALA A 201 -4.68 11.04 -6.02
N HIS A 202 -4.05 10.64 -4.92
CA HIS A 202 -4.65 10.52 -3.60
C HIS A 202 -5.35 11.80 -3.14
N VAL A 203 -4.69 12.96 -3.25
CA VAL A 203 -5.31 14.26 -2.94
C VAL A 203 -6.60 14.47 -3.73
N MET A 204 -6.59 14.18 -5.04
CA MET A 204 -7.76 14.34 -5.89
C MET A 204 -8.90 13.39 -5.49
N GLU A 205 -8.58 12.16 -5.13
CA GLU A 205 -9.53 11.14 -4.69
C GLU A 205 -10.23 11.60 -3.41
N MET A 206 -9.44 11.99 -2.40
CA MET A 206 -9.94 12.38 -1.08
C MET A 206 -10.72 13.69 -1.11
N GLN A 207 -10.39 14.61 -2.01
CA GLN A 207 -11.11 15.87 -2.18
C GLN A 207 -12.32 15.80 -3.11
N SER A 208 -12.67 14.61 -3.63
CA SER A 208 -13.74 14.44 -4.63
C SER A 208 -13.53 15.29 -5.90
N ARG A 209 -12.27 15.34 -6.38
CA ARG A 209 -11.85 16.07 -7.58
C ARG A 209 -11.55 15.11 -8.72
N GLN A 210 -12.47 14.19 -9.01
CA GLN A 210 -12.24 13.08 -9.95
C GLN A 210 -11.78 13.54 -11.34
N ARG A 211 -12.37 14.62 -11.88
CA ARG A 211 -11.98 15.14 -13.20
C ARG A 211 -10.56 15.70 -13.22
N ASP A 212 -10.13 16.36 -12.14
CA ASP A 212 -8.75 16.82 -11.99
C ASP A 212 -7.80 15.63 -11.87
N GLY A 213 -8.21 14.59 -11.12
CA GLY A 213 -7.48 13.32 -11.00
C GLY A 213 -7.30 12.64 -12.35
N ILE A 214 -8.35 12.52 -13.15
CA ILE A 214 -8.29 11.96 -14.51
C ILE A 214 -7.32 12.78 -15.38
N ALA A 215 -7.44 14.10 -15.37
CA ALA A 215 -6.54 14.98 -16.12
C ALA A 215 -5.08 14.82 -15.68
N TRP A 216 -4.83 14.71 -14.37
CA TRP A 216 -3.51 14.49 -13.79
C TRP A 216 -2.89 13.17 -14.24
N MET A 217 -3.64 12.06 -14.14
CA MET A 217 -3.12 10.74 -14.53
C MET A 217 -2.90 10.63 -16.04
N ARG A 218 -3.75 11.27 -16.86
CA ARG A 218 -3.65 11.25 -18.33
C ARG A 218 -2.67 12.27 -18.91
N ALA A 219 -2.14 13.21 -18.11
CA ALA A 219 -1.24 14.25 -18.60
C ALA A 219 0.08 13.69 -19.16
N ASN A 220 0.67 12.69 -18.49
CA ASN A 220 1.89 12.03 -18.95
C ASN A 220 1.98 10.56 -18.50
N PRO A 221 1.19 9.65 -19.10
CA PRO A 221 1.18 8.24 -18.72
C PRO A 221 2.54 7.57 -18.84
N GLU A 222 3.35 7.92 -19.83
CA GLU A 222 4.65 7.28 -20.04
C GLU A 222 5.58 7.47 -18.83
N ALA A 223 5.58 8.66 -18.23
CA ALA A 223 6.48 9.01 -17.13
C ALA A 223 6.28 8.11 -15.89
N TRP A 224 5.02 7.78 -15.54
CA TRP A 224 4.71 7.01 -14.34
C TRP A 224 4.41 5.52 -14.61
N THR A 225 4.29 5.10 -15.88
CA THR A 225 4.01 3.69 -16.25
C THR A 225 5.25 2.90 -16.67
N ARG A 226 6.22 3.53 -17.34
CA ARG A 226 7.35 2.81 -17.94
C ARG A 226 8.25 2.18 -16.87
N ASP A 227 8.33 0.85 -16.91
CA ASP A 227 9.09 0.00 -15.98
C ASP A 227 8.80 0.30 -14.50
N SER A 228 7.56 0.67 -14.17
CA SER A 228 7.17 1.11 -12.82
C SER A 228 6.47 0.02 -12.02
N PHE A 229 6.90 -0.18 -10.77
CA PHE A 229 6.24 -1.07 -9.80
C PHE A 229 4.88 -0.52 -9.33
N LEU A 230 4.67 0.80 -9.43
CA LEU A 230 3.41 1.46 -9.08
C LEU A 230 2.48 1.66 -10.27
N LYS A 231 2.86 1.19 -11.47
CA LYS A 231 2.05 1.34 -12.69
C LYS A 231 0.60 0.88 -12.47
N ILE A 232 0.40 -0.34 -12.00
CA ILE A 232 -0.94 -0.93 -11.83
C ILE A 232 -1.72 -0.16 -10.77
N HIS A 233 -1.08 0.15 -9.64
CA HIS A 233 -1.70 0.92 -8.57
C HIS A 233 -2.14 2.33 -9.02
N ASN A 234 -1.33 3.00 -9.83
CA ASN A 234 -1.68 4.29 -10.41
C ASN A 234 -2.82 4.18 -11.44
N TRP A 235 -2.87 3.12 -12.24
CA TRP A 235 -4.05 2.85 -13.09
C TRP A 235 -5.30 2.56 -12.27
N TRP A 236 -5.16 1.91 -11.12
CA TRP A 236 -6.26 1.67 -10.19
C TRP A 236 -6.84 2.98 -9.63
N HIS A 237 -6.01 3.96 -9.27
CA HIS A 237 -6.50 5.31 -8.91
C HIS A 237 -7.28 5.98 -10.04
N LEU A 238 -6.80 5.85 -11.29
CA LEU A 238 -7.55 6.36 -12.43
C LEU A 238 -8.93 5.68 -12.55
N ALA A 239 -8.99 4.36 -12.31
CA ALA A 239 -10.25 3.63 -12.29
C ALA A 239 -11.17 4.07 -11.14
N LEU A 240 -10.64 4.44 -9.97
CA LEU A 240 -11.45 4.99 -8.86
C LEU A 240 -12.12 6.32 -9.24
N PHE A 241 -11.41 7.21 -9.94
CA PHE A 241 -12.01 8.45 -10.42
C PHE A 241 -13.18 8.20 -11.36
N HIS A 242 -13.00 7.30 -12.33
CA HIS A 242 -14.08 6.89 -13.25
C HIS A 242 -15.22 6.20 -12.50
N TYR A 243 -14.92 5.36 -11.49
CA TYR A 243 -15.93 4.68 -10.69
C TYR A 243 -16.81 5.66 -9.90
N ASP A 244 -16.23 6.66 -9.23
CA ASP A 244 -16.99 7.64 -8.45
C ASP A 244 -17.87 8.53 -9.35
N LEU A 245 -17.46 8.75 -10.61
CA LEU A 245 -18.26 9.42 -11.65
C LEU A 245 -19.36 8.52 -12.27
N GLY A 246 -19.36 7.22 -11.99
CA GLY A 246 -20.29 6.24 -12.59
C GLY A 246 -19.94 5.83 -14.03
N GLU A 247 -18.70 6.07 -14.48
CA GLU A 247 -18.21 5.78 -15.83
C GLU A 247 -17.74 4.30 -15.92
N ILE A 248 -18.68 3.35 -15.75
CA ILE A 248 -18.39 1.92 -15.55
C ILE A 248 -17.62 1.27 -16.71
N GLU A 249 -17.91 1.64 -17.96
CA GLU A 249 -17.21 1.10 -19.13
C GLU A 249 -15.71 1.47 -19.13
N GLU A 250 -15.36 2.67 -18.66
CA GLU A 250 -13.96 3.08 -18.50
C GLU A 250 -13.28 2.28 -17.38
N VAL A 251 -13.98 2.03 -16.28
CA VAL A 251 -13.48 1.19 -15.17
C VAL A 251 -13.16 -0.23 -15.67
N LEU A 252 -14.07 -0.84 -16.43
CA LEU A 252 -13.87 -2.17 -17.00
C LEU A 252 -12.75 -2.19 -18.04
N THR A 253 -12.64 -1.15 -18.88
CA THR A 253 -11.54 -1.00 -19.85
C THR A 253 -10.17 -0.93 -19.15
N LEU A 254 -10.08 -0.18 -18.05
CA LEU A 254 -8.87 -0.09 -17.23
C LEU A 254 -8.57 -1.41 -16.53
N TYR A 255 -9.59 -2.10 -16.03
CA TYR A 255 -9.45 -3.41 -15.43
C TYR A 255 -8.88 -4.45 -16.42
N ASP A 256 -9.51 -4.58 -17.58
CA ASP A 256 -9.17 -5.59 -18.59
C ASP A 256 -7.86 -5.28 -19.32
N GLY A 257 -7.43 -4.02 -19.34
CA GLY A 257 -6.16 -3.60 -19.90
C GLY A 257 -5.09 -3.46 -18.81
N PRO A 258 -4.76 -2.23 -18.40
CA PRO A 258 -3.55 -1.97 -17.65
C PRO A 258 -3.53 -2.45 -16.19
N ILE A 259 -4.69 -2.74 -15.56
CA ILE A 259 -4.73 -3.21 -14.16
C ILE A 259 -4.55 -4.73 -14.08
N TYR A 260 -5.32 -5.49 -14.86
CA TYR A 260 -5.37 -6.94 -14.74
C TYR A 260 -5.37 -7.71 -16.08
N GLY A 261 -5.14 -7.04 -17.21
CA GLY A 261 -5.01 -7.70 -18.52
C GLY A 261 -3.86 -8.71 -18.59
N ASP A 262 -2.72 -8.35 -17.98
CA ASP A 262 -1.55 -9.24 -17.86
C ASP A 262 -1.69 -10.29 -16.73
N ARG A 263 -2.78 -10.20 -15.94
CA ARG A 263 -3.12 -11.13 -14.84
C ARG A 263 -1.96 -11.39 -13.88
N SER A 264 -1.34 -10.32 -13.42
CA SER A 264 -0.23 -10.39 -12.46
C SER A 264 -0.60 -11.21 -11.22
N THR A 265 0.35 -12.00 -10.73
CA THR A 265 0.22 -12.83 -9.51
C THR A 265 0.85 -12.18 -8.28
N LEU A 266 1.35 -10.96 -8.39
CA LEU A 266 1.88 -10.19 -7.26
C LEU A 266 0.72 -9.71 -6.39
N ALA A 267 0.83 -9.89 -5.07
CA ALA A 267 -0.23 -9.56 -4.13
C ALA A 267 -0.69 -8.10 -4.25
N LEU A 268 0.25 -7.15 -4.39
CA LEU A 268 -0.04 -5.72 -4.59
C LEU A 268 -1.04 -5.48 -5.74
N ASN A 269 -0.79 -6.10 -6.90
CA ASN A 269 -1.61 -5.91 -8.10
C ASN A 269 -2.98 -6.60 -7.97
N MET A 270 -3.00 -7.76 -7.31
CA MET A 270 -4.24 -8.50 -7.07
C MET A 270 -5.13 -7.83 -6.03
N VAL A 271 -4.56 -7.12 -5.06
CA VAL A 271 -5.29 -6.28 -4.09
C VAL A 271 -6.08 -5.21 -4.83
N ASP A 272 -5.44 -4.48 -5.75
CA ASP A 272 -6.09 -3.45 -6.57
C ASP A 272 -7.22 -4.04 -7.43
N ALA A 273 -6.95 -5.17 -8.09
CA ALA A 273 -7.94 -5.89 -8.89
C ALA A 273 -9.15 -6.36 -8.06
N SER A 274 -8.91 -6.93 -6.87
CA SER A 274 -9.98 -7.34 -5.95
C SER A 274 -10.82 -6.15 -5.50
N ALA A 275 -10.15 -5.04 -5.14
CA ALA A 275 -10.78 -3.86 -4.60
C ALA A 275 -11.69 -3.16 -5.62
N ILE A 276 -11.32 -3.11 -6.90
CA ILE A 276 -12.15 -2.50 -7.93
C ILE A 276 -13.32 -3.41 -8.34
N LEU A 277 -13.11 -4.72 -8.48
CA LEU A 277 -14.21 -5.65 -8.74
C LEU A 277 -15.23 -5.68 -7.59
N TRP A 278 -14.75 -5.61 -6.35
CA TRP A 278 -15.64 -5.56 -5.20
C TRP A 278 -16.52 -4.31 -5.20
N ARG A 279 -15.95 -3.14 -5.52
CA ARG A 279 -16.70 -1.88 -5.69
C ARG A 279 -17.80 -1.99 -6.76
N LEU A 280 -17.51 -2.63 -7.89
CA LEU A 280 -18.50 -2.91 -8.93
C LEU A 280 -19.60 -3.87 -8.44
N ASN A 281 -19.22 -4.93 -7.72
CA ASN A 281 -20.14 -5.91 -7.13
C ASN A 281 -21.08 -5.29 -6.07
N LEU A 282 -20.57 -4.39 -5.22
CA LEU A 282 -21.40 -3.63 -4.27
C LEU A 282 -22.46 -2.79 -5.01
N GLY A 283 -22.07 -2.20 -6.16
CA GLY A 283 -22.97 -1.46 -7.04
C GLY A 283 -23.93 -2.32 -7.88
N GLY A 284 -23.87 -3.64 -7.76
CA GLY A 284 -24.72 -4.57 -8.54
C GLY A 284 -24.35 -4.66 -10.02
N ILE A 285 -23.13 -4.27 -10.39
CA ILE A 285 -22.61 -4.39 -11.75
C ILE A 285 -22.16 -5.83 -11.98
N ASP A 286 -22.62 -6.44 -13.08
CA ASP A 286 -22.14 -7.74 -13.54
C ASP A 286 -20.71 -7.60 -14.10
N VAL A 287 -19.77 -8.29 -13.47
CA VAL A 287 -18.35 -8.29 -13.85
C VAL A 287 -17.95 -9.52 -14.68
N GLY A 288 -18.89 -10.42 -14.99
CA GLY A 288 -18.66 -11.64 -15.76
C GLY A 288 -17.58 -12.54 -15.15
N GLU A 289 -16.74 -13.12 -16.00
CA GLU A 289 -15.71 -14.11 -15.63
C GLU A 289 -14.48 -13.53 -14.89
N ARG A 290 -14.46 -12.21 -14.61
CA ARG A 290 -13.31 -11.52 -14.03
C ARG A 290 -12.94 -12.04 -12.64
N TRP A 291 -13.94 -12.43 -11.85
CA TRP A 291 -13.73 -13.05 -10.54
C TRP A 291 -12.99 -14.38 -10.63
N ALA A 292 -13.36 -15.25 -11.57
CA ALA A 292 -12.76 -16.58 -11.70
C ALA A 292 -11.25 -16.49 -11.98
N ALA A 293 -10.85 -15.62 -12.90
CA ALA A 293 -9.45 -15.40 -13.23
C ALA A 293 -8.63 -14.82 -12.06
N LEU A 294 -9.21 -13.87 -11.32
CA LEU A 294 -8.55 -13.27 -10.16
C LEU A 294 -8.43 -14.26 -8.99
N ALA A 295 -9.52 -14.95 -8.68
CA ALA A 295 -9.56 -15.91 -7.59
C ALA A 295 -8.58 -17.07 -7.83
N ALA A 296 -8.43 -17.54 -9.08
CA ALA A 296 -7.45 -18.56 -9.43
C ALA A 296 -6.00 -18.16 -9.04
N ASN A 297 -5.64 -16.89 -9.18
CA ASN A 297 -4.32 -16.38 -8.78
C ASN A 297 -4.18 -16.19 -7.26
N TRP A 298 -5.28 -15.95 -6.55
CA TRP A 298 -5.29 -15.89 -5.08
C TRP A 298 -5.25 -17.25 -4.40
N VAL A 299 -5.77 -18.32 -5.03
CA VAL A 299 -5.84 -19.67 -4.43
C VAL A 299 -4.48 -20.16 -3.89
N PRO A 300 -3.36 -20.08 -4.63
CA PRO A 300 -2.05 -20.49 -4.12
C PRO A 300 -1.60 -19.74 -2.86
N LYS A 301 -2.11 -18.51 -2.66
CA LYS A 301 -1.77 -17.64 -1.52
C LYS A 301 -2.76 -17.74 -0.36
N ALA A 302 -3.88 -18.46 -0.52
CA ALA A 302 -4.91 -18.60 0.52
C ALA A 302 -4.39 -19.20 1.83
N ALA A 303 -3.29 -19.96 1.76
CA ALA A 303 -2.66 -20.61 2.90
C ALA A 303 -1.47 -19.82 3.49
N ALA A 304 -1.24 -18.59 3.03
CA ALA A 304 -0.05 -17.82 3.39
C ALA A 304 -0.14 -17.22 4.81
N GLY A 305 -1.22 -16.50 5.13
CA GLY A 305 -1.48 -15.93 6.46
C GLY A 305 -0.44 -14.93 6.95
N ASN A 306 0.28 -14.27 6.04
CA ASN A 306 1.43 -13.42 6.37
C ASN A 306 1.13 -11.91 6.36
N TYR A 307 0.01 -11.47 5.76
CA TYR A 307 -0.41 -10.08 5.81
C TYR A 307 -1.94 -9.94 5.69
N ALA A 308 -2.58 -9.52 6.78
CA ALA A 308 -4.04 -9.48 6.95
C ALA A 308 -4.77 -8.64 5.89
N PHE A 309 -4.13 -7.60 5.36
CA PHE A 309 -4.70 -6.76 4.31
C PHE A 309 -4.87 -7.54 3.00
N ASN A 310 -3.87 -8.35 2.63
CA ASN A 310 -3.92 -9.20 1.43
C ASN A 310 -5.01 -10.26 1.59
N ASP A 311 -5.12 -10.85 2.78
CA ASP A 311 -6.15 -11.85 3.08
C ASP A 311 -7.57 -11.30 2.86
N ALA A 312 -7.86 -10.07 3.33
CA ALA A 312 -9.17 -9.46 3.12
C ALA A 312 -9.51 -9.30 1.62
N HIS A 313 -8.53 -8.94 0.79
CA HIS A 313 -8.72 -8.80 -0.67
C HIS A 313 -8.80 -10.16 -1.39
N ALA A 314 -8.10 -11.18 -0.90
CA ALA A 314 -8.28 -12.55 -1.36
C ALA A 314 -9.71 -13.06 -1.08
N MET A 315 -10.26 -12.74 0.10
CA MET A 315 -11.64 -13.09 0.44
C MET A 315 -12.66 -12.44 -0.51
N MET A 316 -12.46 -11.17 -0.92
CA MET A 316 -13.32 -10.54 -1.94
C MET A 316 -13.34 -11.36 -3.23
N ALA A 317 -12.17 -11.82 -3.69
CA ALA A 317 -12.06 -12.64 -4.89
C ALA A 317 -12.71 -14.02 -4.73
N PHE A 318 -12.51 -14.69 -3.60
CA PHE A 318 -13.12 -16.00 -3.34
C PHE A 318 -14.64 -15.91 -3.24
N VAL A 319 -15.17 -14.91 -2.55
CA VAL A 319 -16.61 -14.66 -2.47
C VAL A 319 -17.17 -14.33 -3.85
N GLY A 320 -16.54 -13.41 -4.59
CA GLY A 320 -16.97 -13.03 -5.92
C GLY A 320 -16.98 -14.19 -6.92
N ALA A 321 -16.06 -15.15 -6.76
CA ALA A 321 -15.98 -16.36 -7.59
C ALA A 321 -16.78 -17.57 -7.03
N GLY A 322 -17.43 -17.45 -5.87
CA GLY A 322 -18.15 -18.56 -5.24
C GLY A 322 -17.26 -19.71 -4.73
N LEU A 323 -16.00 -19.42 -4.39
CA LEU A 323 -15.02 -20.42 -3.97
C LEU A 323 -14.99 -20.62 -2.45
N GLU A 324 -15.94 -21.41 -1.91
CA GLU A 324 -16.06 -21.69 -0.48
C GLU A 324 -14.84 -22.42 0.13
N GLY A 325 -14.19 -23.31 -0.63
CA GLY A 325 -13.03 -24.07 -0.16
C GLY A 325 -11.85 -23.16 0.23
N PRO A 326 -11.31 -22.38 -0.73
CA PRO A 326 -10.29 -21.36 -0.45
C PRO A 326 -10.69 -20.34 0.62
N ALA A 327 -11.95 -19.88 0.63
CA ALA A 327 -12.45 -18.96 1.66
C ALA A 327 -12.36 -19.57 3.08
N ARG A 328 -12.73 -20.84 3.25
CA ARG A 328 -12.60 -21.54 4.53
C ARG A 328 -11.14 -21.71 4.94
N THR A 329 -10.28 -22.14 4.01
CA THR A 329 -8.84 -22.27 4.27
C THR A 329 -8.24 -20.95 4.77
N LEU A 330 -8.58 -19.84 4.12
CA LEU A 330 -8.10 -18.51 4.52
C LEU A 330 -8.53 -18.15 5.95
N ILE A 331 -9.78 -18.41 6.32
CA ILE A 331 -10.28 -18.14 7.69
C ILE A 331 -9.55 -19.01 8.73
N GLU A 332 -9.31 -20.28 8.42
CA GLU A 332 -8.56 -21.19 9.30
C GLU A 332 -7.12 -20.71 9.48
N VAL A 333 -6.46 -20.30 8.40
CA VAL A 333 -5.10 -19.75 8.46
C VAL A 333 -5.03 -18.44 9.24
N GLN A 334 -6.03 -17.56 9.12
CA GLN A 334 -6.12 -16.36 9.97
C GLN A 334 -6.26 -16.71 11.45
N ARG A 335 -6.95 -17.81 11.81
CA ARG A 335 -7.02 -18.27 13.21
C ARG A 335 -5.64 -18.67 13.74
N GLU A 336 -4.88 -19.42 12.96
CA GLU A 336 -3.52 -19.80 13.32
C GLU A 336 -2.60 -18.58 13.40
N ALA A 337 -2.69 -17.64 12.45
CA ALA A 337 -1.86 -16.43 12.43
C ALA A 337 -2.04 -15.56 13.69
N MET A 338 -3.24 -15.49 14.27
CA MET A 338 -3.50 -14.75 15.51
C MET A 338 -2.80 -15.32 16.76
N HIS A 339 -2.28 -16.56 16.69
CA HIS A 339 -1.48 -17.16 17.75
C HIS A 339 0.03 -16.84 17.63
N GLY A 340 0.44 -16.15 16.57
CA GLY A 340 1.81 -15.68 16.38
C GLY A 340 2.22 -14.56 17.33
N ASP A 341 3.52 -14.27 17.34
CA ASP A 341 4.16 -13.20 18.11
C ASP A 341 4.65 -12.04 17.23
N ASP A 342 4.28 -12.05 15.94
CA ASP A 342 4.53 -10.98 14.99
C ASP A 342 3.39 -9.94 14.97
N ASP A 343 3.60 -8.83 14.25
CA ASP A 343 2.57 -7.79 14.16
C ASP A 343 1.35 -8.22 13.34
N ASN A 344 1.51 -9.17 12.42
CA ASN A 344 0.40 -9.66 11.61
C ASN A 344 -0.65 -10.39 12.47
N ALA A 345 -0.24 -11.00 13.58
CA ALA A 345 -1.19 -11.56 14.56
C ALA A 345 -2.17 -10.49 15.06
N ALA A 346 -1.68 -9.28 15.38
CA ALA A 346 -2.52 -8.16 15.80
C ALA A 346 -3.32 -7.58 14.64
N PHE A 347 -2.72 -7.41 13.45
CA PHE A 347 -3.43 -6.92 12.26
C PHE A 347 -4.62 -7.82 11.90
N THR A 348 -4.40 -9.13 11.96
CA THR A 348 -5.41 -10.15 11.69
C THR A 348 -6.51 -10.13 12.75
N ARG A 349 -6.15 -10.12 14.03
CA ARG A 349 -7.14 -10.14 15.12
C ARG A 349 -8.01 -8.90 15.17
N ASP A 350 -7.39 -7.73 15.08
CA ASP A 350 -8.06 -6.46 15.37
C ASP A 350 -8.94 -5.99 14.20
N VAL A 351 -8.51 -6.25 12.95
CA VAL A 351 -9.20 -5.75 11.73
C VAL A 351 -9.38 -6.82 10.67
N GLY A 352 -8.30 -7.53 10.31
CA GLY A 352 -8.26 -8.43 9.16
C GLY A 352 -9.34 -9.52 9.18
N GLN A 353 -9.37 -10.33 10.23
CA GLN A 353 -10.33 -11.43 10.35
C GLN A 353 -11.78 -10.92 10.51
N PRO A 354 -12.10 -9.92 11.35
CA PRO A 354 -13.44 -9.34 11.37
C PRO A 354 -13.90 -8.88 9.99
N PHE A 355 -13.04 -8.23 9.21
CA PHE A 355 -13.40 -7.77 7.86
C PHE A 355 -13.52 -8.93 6.85
N THR A 356 -12.61 -9.90 6.88
CA THR A 356 -12.70 -11.13 6.08
C THR A 356 -14.03 -11.87 6.33
N LEU A 357 -14.43 -12.02 7.59
CA LEU A 357 -15.72 -12.62 7.95
C LEU A 357 -16.90 -11.77 7.47
N ALA A 358 -16.80 -10.45 7.52
CA ALA A 358 -17.84 -9.55 7.01
C ALA A 358 -18.01 -9.66 5.49
N ILE A 359 -16.92 -9.78 4.73
CA ILE A 359 -16.95 -9.99 3.28
C ILE A 359 -17.64 -11.31 2.95
N LYS A 360 -17.34 -12.39 3.70
CA LYS A 360 -18.04 -13.68 3.55
C LYS A 360 -19.53 -13.55 3.85
N ALA A 361 -19.89 -12.94 4.98
CA ALA A 361 -21.28 -12.72 5.36
C ALA A 361 -22.04 -11.89 4.31
N PHE A 362 -21.40 -10.88 3.72
CA PHE A 362 -21.98 -10.09 2.63
C PHE A 362 -22.26 -10.95 1.41
N GLY A 363 -21.30 -11.81 1.02
CA GLY A 363 -21.45 -12.76 -0.08
C GLY A 363 -22.59 -13.77 0.11
N GLU A 364 -22.83 -14.18 1.35
CA GLU A 364 -23.95 -15.07 1.74
C GLU A 364 -25.30 -14.34 1.83
N GLY A 365 -25.34 -13.02 1.59
CA GLY A 365 -26.53 -12.20 1.76
C GLY A 365 -26.90 -11.91 3.22
N ASN A 366 -26.01 -12.22 4.16
CA ASN A 366 -26.19 -11.91 5.58
C ASN A 366 -25.70 -10.49 5.90
N TYR A 367 -26.48 -9.51 5.46
CA TYR A 367 -26.13 -8.10 5.59
C TYR A 367 -26.13 -7.59 7.05
N THR A 368 -27.00 -8.13 7.91
CA THR A 368 -27.01 -7.81 9.34
C THR A 368 -25.71 -8.23 10.03
N GLU A 369 -25.21 -9.42 9.71
CA GLU A 369 -23.92 -9.90 10.25
C GLU A 369 -22.75 -9.09 9.70
N THR A 370 -22.79 -8.73 8.42
CA THR A 370 -21.79 -7.83 7.81
C THR A 370 -21.70 -6.52 8.59
N VAL A 371 -22.85 -5.89 8.88
CA VAL A 371 -22.94 -4.66 9.68
C VAL A 371 -22.37 -4.88 11.08
N ARG A 372 -22.74 -5.99 11.75
CA ARG A 372 -22.26 -6.31 13.10
C ARG A 372 -20.73 -6.44 13.16
N LEU A 373 -20.12 -7.02 12.13
CA LEU A 373 -18.68 -7.26 12.06
C LEU A 373 -17.87 -6.01 11.68
N ILE A 374 -18.38 -5.17 10.77
CA ILE A 374 -17.64 -3.98 10.31
C ILE A 374 -17.76 -2.83 11.32
N ARG A 375 -18.92 -2.62 11.94
CA ARG A 375 -19.15 -1.44 12.80
C ARG A 375 -18.05 -1.21 13.86
N PRO A 376 -17.59 -2.22 14.61
CA PRO A 376 -16.57 -2.03 15.65
C PRO A 376 -15.18 -1.70 15.13
N ILE A 377 -14.83 -2.09 13.89
CA ILE A 377 -13.47 -1.94 13.37
C ILE A 377 -13.24 -0.61 12.64
N ARG A 378 -14.30 0.14 12.29
CA ARG A 378 -14.20 1.37 11.47
C ARG A 378 -13.17 2.37 12.01
N SER A 379 -13.16 2.62 13.32
CA SER A 379 -12.28 3.61 13.96
C SER A 379 -10.83 3.14 14.11
N ILE A 380 -10.54 1.87 13.81
CA ILE A 380 -9.22 1.26 13.92
C ILE A 380 -8.78 0.59 12.62
N ALA A 381 -9.53 0.76 11.52
CA ALA A 381 -9.31 0.05 10.27
C ALA A 381 -7.89 0.27 9.70
N GLN A 382 -7.26 1.41 10.00
CA GLN A 382 -5.87 1.67 9.62
C GLN A 382 -4.86 0.68 10.21
N ARG A 383 -5.18 -0.01 11.32
CA ARG A 383 -4.23 -0.88 12.04
C ARG A 383 -3.68 -2.05 11.23
N PHE A 384 -4.32 -2.44 10.13
CA PHE A 384 -3.81 -3.48 9.23
C PHE A 384 -3.22 -2.92 7.91
N GLY A 385 -2.96 -1.61 7.86
CA GLY A 385 -2.36 -0.94 6.71
C GLY A 385 -3.35 -0.46 5.64
N GLY A 386 -2.80 -0.24 4.43
CA GLY A 386 -3.47 0.39 3.29
C GLY A 386 -3.49 1.92 3.38
N SER A 387 -3.98 2.58 2.34
CA SER A 387 -4.30 4.02 2.37
C SER A 387 -5.78 4.27 2.66
N HIS A 388 -6.19 5.52 2.88
CA HIS A 388 -7.62 5.86 3.01
C HIS A 388 -8.43 5.43 1.78
N ALA A 389 -7.90 5.65 0.57
CA ALA A 389 -8.55 5.24 -0.67
C ALA A 389 -8.74 3.72 -0.76
N GLN A 390 -7.74 2.93 -0.34
CA GLN A 390 -7.88 1.47 -0.36
C GLN A 390 -8.89 0.99 0.69
N ARG A 391 -8.84 1.54 1.91
CA ARG A 391 -9.75 1.18 3.01
C ARG A 391 -11.19 1.66 2.82
N ASP A 392 -11.46 2.61 1.91
CA ASP A 392 -12.84 3.08 1.62
C ASP A 392 -13.81 1.92 1.31
N VAL A 393 -13.29 0.79 0.81
CA VAL A 393 -14.06 -0.43 0.57
C VAL A 393 -14.77 -0.98 1.82
N ILE A 394 -14.25 -0.71 3.02
CA ILE A 394 -14.87 -1.10 4.30
C ILE A 394 -16.15 -0.29 4.52
N ASP A 395 -16.09 1.03 4.38
CA ASP A 395 -17.27 1.91 4.53
C ASP A 395 -18.27 1.67 3.40
N LEU A 396 -17.80 1.45 2.16
CA LEU A 396 -18.67 1.09 1.03
C LEU A 396 -19.43 -0.22 1.29
N THR A 397 -18.75 -1.25 1.79
CA THR A 397 -19.38 -2.54 2.13
C THR A 397 -20.40 -2.37 3.26
N LEU A 398 -20.08 -1.56 4.27
CA LEU A 398 -20.99 -1.29 5.38
C LEU A 398 -22.24 -0.51 4.95
N ILE A 399 -22.07 0.54 4.15
CA ILE A 399 -23.18 1.33 3.60
C ILE A 399 -24.10 0.41 2.79
N GLU A 400 -23.52 -0.39 1.89
CA GLU A 400 -24.28 -1.30 1.05
C GLU A 400 -24.99 -2.38 1.87
N ALA A 401 -24.34 -2.94 2.89
CA ALA A 401 -24.96 -3.90 3.80
C ALA A 401 -26.15 -3.27 4.55
N ALA A 402 -26.02 -2.06 5.08
CA ALA A 402 -27.11 -1.36 5.75
C ALA A 402 -28.29 -1.11 4.79
N LEU A 403 -28.01 -0.70 3.55
CA LEU A 403 -29.02 -0.51 2.51
C LEU A 403 -29.77 -1.82 2.19
N ARG A 404 -29.04 -2.91 1.94
CA ARG A 404 -29.62 -4.22 1.58
C ARG A 404 -30.30 -4.92 2.76
N ALA A 405 -29.90 -4.63 3.99
CA ALA A 405 -30.59 -5.10 5.20
C ALA A 405 -31.92 -4.37 5.47
N GLY A 406 -32.19 -3.25 4.78
CA GLY A 406 -33.35 -2.41 5.07
C GLY A 406 -33.21 -1.60 6.37
N ASP A 407 -32.00 -1.48 6.94
CA ASP A 407 -31.76 -0.64 8.13
C ASP A 407 -31.66 0.83 7.72
N GLY A 408 -32.83 1.44 7.48
CA GLY A 408 -32.91 2.83 7.00
C GLY A 408 -32.28 3.85 7.95
N ALA A 409 -32.34 3.62 9.26
CA ALA A 409 -31.73 4.53 10.23
C ALA A 409 -30.20 4.51 10.12
N LEU A 410 -29.61 3.32 10.05
CA LEU A 410 -28.17 3.18 9.86
C LEU A 410 -27.72 3.68 8.49
N ALA A 411 -28.43 3.30 7.43
CA ALA A 411 -28.10 3.72 6.07
C ALA A 411 -28.08 5.25 5.93
N ARG A 412 -29.06 5.96 6.48
CA ARG A 412 -29.08 7.44 6.48
C ARG A 412 -27.92 8.05 7.27
N ALA A 413 -27.59 7.49 8.43
CA ALA A 413 -26.47 7.98 9.23
C ALA A 413 -25.13 7.84 8.49
N LEU A 414 -24.85 6.65 7.93
CA LEU A 414 -23.59 6.37 7.23
C LEU A 414 -23.47 7.16 5.92
N THR A 415 -24.57 7.32 5.18
CA THR A 415 -24.55 8.10 3.93
C THR A 415 -24.41 9.60 4.20
N ALA A 416 -24.94 10.10 5.31
CA ALA A 416 -24.69 11.47 5.77
C ALA A 416 -23.22 11.68 6.18
N GLU A 417 -22.62 10.74 6.92
CA GLU A 417 -21.18 10.75 7.22
C GLU A 417 -20.34 10.80 5.93
N ARG A 418 -20.64 9.92 4.97
CA ARG A 418 -19.94 9.91 3.68
C ARG A 418 -20.11 11.21 2.92
N ARG A 419 -21.33 11.78 2.88
CA ARG A 419 -21.57 13.05 2.19
C ARG A 419 -20.84 14.22 2.83
N LEU A 420 -20.63 14.19 4.14
CA LEU A 420 -19.80 15.18 4.83
C LEU A 420 -18.32 15.04 4.43
N ALA A 421 -17.82 13.80 4.37
CA ALA A 421 -16.42 13.54 4.00
C ALA A 421 -16.14 13.75 2.51
N ARG A 422 -17.12 13.46 1.63
CA ARG A 422 -17.01 13.49 0.17
C ARG A 422 -18.20 14.26 -0.45
N PRO A 423 -18.25 15.60 -0.26
CA PRO A 423 -19.44 16.40 -0.58
C PRO A 423 -19.78 16.44 -2.08
N ASP A 424 -18.76 16.44 -2.92
CA ASP A 424 -18.88 16.57 -4.38
C ASP A 424 -18.88 15.22 -5.13
N SER A 425 -18.76 14.11 -4.41
CA SER A 425 -18.78 12.75 -4.97
C SER A 425 -20.19 12.38 -5.48
N PRO A 426 -20.37 12.07 -6.77
CA PRO A 426 -21.64 11.59 -7.31
C PRO A 426 -22.09 10.27 -6.69
N LEU A 427 -21.15 9.38 -6.36
CA LEU A 427 -21.41 8.13 -5.64
C LEU A 427 -22.02 8.40 -4.24
N SER A 428 -21.51 9.39 -3.53
CA SER A 428 -22.04 9.78 -2.21
C SER A 428 -23.47 10.33 -2.32
N ALA A 429 -23.77 11.07 -3.39
CA ALA A 429 -25.13 11.50 -3.70
C ALA A 429 -26.06 10.32 -4.07
N LEU A 430 -25.55 9.32 -4.80
CA LEU A 430 -26.30 8.10 -5.12
C LEU A 430 -26.71 7.33 -3.86
N PHE A 431 -25.78 7.11 -2.93
CA PHE A 431 -26.11 6.42 -1.68
C PHE A 431 -27.13 7.19 -0.83
N SER A 432 -27.02 8.52 -0.79
CA SER A 432 -27.98 9.36 -0.07
C SER A 432 -29.41 9.21 -0.62
N ARG A 433 -29.57 9.15 -1.95
CA ARG A 433 -30.88 8.90 -2.59
C ARG A 433 -31.42 7.52 -2.24
N ARG A 434 -30.61 6.47 -2.39
CA ARG A 434 -31.00 5.10 -2.04
C ARG A 434 -31.43 4.95 -0.58
N ALA A 435 -30.77 5.65 0.35
CA ALA A 435 -31.14 5.63 1.77
C ALA A 435 -32.44 6.40 2.05
N ALA A 436 -32.76 7.44 1.27
CA ALA A 436 -34.04 8.15 1.37
C ALA A 436 -35.20 7.26 0.92
N ASP A 437 -35.05 6.57 -0.22
CA ASP A 437 -36.07 5.70 -0.82
C ASP A 437 -36.47 4.51 0.07
N LEU A 438 -35.59 4.06 0.99
CA LEU A 438 -35.92 3.05 2.00
C LEU A 438 -36.98 3.50 3.02
N SER A 439 -37.24 4.81 3.13
CA SER A 439 -38.17 5.37 4.12
C SER A 439 -39.60 5.48 3.58
N GLU A 440 -39.78 5.29 2.28
CA GLU A 440 -41.07 5.40 1.60
C GLU A 440 -41.77 4.03 1.42
N ASN A 441 -41.10 2.94 1.82
CA ASN A 441 -41.61 1.57 1.88
C ASN A 441 -41.65 1.08 3.33
#